data_AF-A0A2E3UJ70-F1
#
_entry.id   AF-A0A2E3UJ70-F1
#
_cell.length_a   1.000
_cell.length_b   1.000
_cell.length_c   1.000
_cell.angle_alpha   90.00
_cell.angle_beta   90.00
_cell.angle_gamma   90.00
#
_symmetry.space_group_name_H-M   'P 1'
#
loop_
_entity.id
_entity.type
_entity.pdbx_description
1 polymer ?
#
loop_
_entity_poly.entity_id
_entity_poly.type
_entity_poly.pdbx_seq_one_letter_code
_entity_poly.pdbx_strand_id
1 'polypeptide(L)'
;MDIMPRATFFLFLCLLGSCARFPQITAAVGEGAKNAPFPTIQPMDAVLADAAQVQTDDETGARLAARAETLRRRARALGGPVLTRTERRRLLDAVSRHAL
;
A
#
# COMPACT_ATOMS: atom_id res chain seq x y z
N MET A 1 -28.05 34.47 -26.49
CA MET A 1 -26.70 33.87 -26.48
C MET A 1 -26.56 32.94 -25.28
N ASP A 2 -27.58 32.09 -25.03
CA ASP A 2 -27.78 31.41 -23.74
C ASP A 2 -27.73 29.87 -23.86
N ILE A 3 -27.38 29.36 -25.04
CA ILE A 3 -27.33 27.92 -25.33
C ILE A 3 -26.01 27.31 -24.83
N MET A 4 -24.93 28.10 -24.81
CA MET A 4 -23.60 27.70 -24.33
C MET A 4 -23.56 27.27 -22.84
N PRO A 5 -24.12 28.02 -21.87
CA PRO A 5 -24.03 27.64 -20.45
C PRO A 5 -24.83 26.37 -20.13
N ARG A 6 -25.92 26.12 -20.87
CA ARG A 6 -26.77 24.93 -20.69
C ARG A 6 -26.05 23.67 -21.15
N ALA A 7 -25.37 23.73 -22.30
CA ALA A 7 -24.57 22.63 -22.81
C ALA A 7 -23.37 22.32 -21.88
N THR A 8 -22.70 23.35 -21.37
CA THR A 8 -21.59 23.16 -20.41
C THR A 8 -22.07 22.57 -19.09
N PHE A 9 -23.22 23.01 -18.58
CA PHE A 9 -23.83 22.45 -17.36
C PHE A 9 -24.23 20.98 -17.54
N PHE A 10 -24.82 20.64 -18.69
CA PHE A 10 -25.20 19.25 -19.00
C PHE A 10 -23.97 18.34 -19.13
N LEU A 11 -22.91 18.83 -19.81
CA LEU A 11 -21.63 18.12 -19.91
C LEU A 11 -21.01 17.88 -18.53
N PHE A 12 -21.07 18.88 -17.65
CA PHE A 12 -20.56 18.77 -16.27
C PHE A 12 -21.32 17.69 -15.48
N LEU A 13 -22.65 17.64 -15.55
CA LEU A 13 -23.44 16.57 -14.90
C LEU A 13 -23.07 15.17 -15.41
N CYS A 14 -22.84 15.02 -16.72
CA CYS A 14 -22.42 13.73 -17.30
C CYS A 14 -21.04 13.28 -16.78
N LEU A 15 -20.12 14.22 -16.50
CA LEU A 15 -18.82 13.90 -15.94
C LEU A 15 -18.89 13.44 -14.47
N LEU A 16 -19.86 13.91 -13.68
CA LEU A 16 -20.04 13.43 -12.29
C LEU A 16 -20.49 11.97 -12.23
N GLY A 17 -21.26 11.50 -13.22
CA GLY A 17 -21.75 10.12 -13.28
C GLY A 17 -20.71 9.07 -13.72
N SER A 18 -19.59 9.49 -14.32
CA SER A 18 -18.58 8.55 -14.85
C SER A 18 -17.68 7.94 -13.77
N CYS A 19 -17.61 8.55 -12.58
CA CYS A 19 -16.81 8.04 -11.46
C CYS A 19 -17.46 6.89 -10.67
N ALA A 20 -18.68 6.46 -11.00
CA ALA A 20 -19.50 5.66 -10.07
C ALA A 20 -19.70 4.17 -10.43
N ARG A 21 -19.14 3.66 -11.54
CA ARG A 21 -19.34 2.24 -11.89
C ARG A 21 -18.05 1.58 -12.34
N PHE A 22 -17.54 0.67 -11.49
CA PHE A 22 -16.43 -0.22 -11.81
C PHE A 22 -17.01 -1.61 -12.17
N PRO A 23 -17.55 -1.80 -13.39
CA PRO A 23 -18.29 -3.00 -13.77
C PRO A 23 -17.45 -4.27 -13.67
N GLN A 24 -16.13 -4.15 -13.74
CA GLN A 24 -15.18 -5.27 -13.66
C GLN A 24 -15.26 -6.02 -12.32
N ILE A 25 -15.61 -5.35 -11.21
CA ILE A 25 -15.80 -6.00 -9.90
C ILE A 25 -17.17 -6.67 -9.81
N THR A 26 -18.23 -6.04 -10.31
CA THR A 26 -19.59 -6.58 -10.24
C THR A 26 -19.84 -7.71 -11.24
N ALA A 27 -19.15 -7.73 -12.38
CA ALA A 27 -19.25 -8.80 -13.38
C ALA A 27 -18.54 -10.09 -12.94
N ALA A 28 -17.58 -9.98 -12.01
CA ALA A 28 -16.87 -11.13 -11.45
C ALA A 28 -17.72 -11.91 -10.43
N VAL A 29 -18.87 -11.37 -10.01
CA VAL A 29 -19.78 -12.05 -9.07
C VAL A 29 -20.67 -13.01 -9.86
N GLY A 30 -20.41 -14.31 -9.73
CA GLY A 30 -21.23 -15.36 -10.34
C GLY A 30 -22.67 -15.36 -9.84
N GLU A 31 -23.60 -15.91 -10.63
CA GLU A 31 -25.03 -15.88 -10.33
C GLU A 31 -25.40 -16.58 -9.02
N GLY A 32 -24.66 -17.63 -8.64
CA GLY A 32 -24.80 -18.28 -7.34
C GLY A 32 -24.43 -17.39 -6.17
N ALA A 33 -23.44 -16.50 -6.32
CA ALA A 33 -23.00 -15.59 -5.26
C ALA A 33 -23.97 -14.41 -5.06
N LYS A 34 -24.64 -13.96 -6.13
CA LYS A 34 -25.68 -12.91 -6.04
C LYS A 34 -26.92 -13.36 -5.27
N ASN A 35 -27.25 -14.64 -5.40
CA ASN A 35 -28.43 -15.26 -4.77
C ASN A 35 -28.09 -15.97 -3.45
N ALA A 36 -26.82 -15.96 -3.04
CA ALA A 36 -26.41 -16.56 -1.78
C ALA A 36 -26.93 -15.72 -0.61
N PRO A 37 -27.29 -16.36 0.52
CA PRO A 37 -27.53 -15.66 1.77
C PRO A 37 -26.33 -14.78 2.14
N PHE A 38 -26.60 -13.58 2.63
CA PHE A 38 -25.54 -12.69 3.11
C PHE A 38 -24.81 -13.37 4.29
N PRO A 39 -23.47 -13.28 4.36
CA PRO A 39 -22.72 -13.93 5.42
C PRO A 39 -23.14 -13.39 6.79
N THR A 40 -23.17 -14.28 7.78
CA THR A 40 -23.38 -13.89 9.17
C THR A 40 -22.09 -13.27 9.71
N ILE A 41 -22.19 -12.08 10.30
CA ILE A 41 -21.04 -11.41 10.91
C ILE A 41 -20.69 -12.15 12.20
N GLN A 42 -19.51 -12.75 12.26
CA GLN A 42 -19.05 -13.45 13.46
C GLN A 42 -18.51 -12.44 14.49
N PRO A 43 -18.85 -12.58 15.79
CA PRO A 43 -18.37 -11.68 16.82
C PRO A 43 -16.85 -11.78 16.99
N MET A 44 -16.21 -10.62 17.21
CA MET A 44 -14.76 -10.52 17.32
C MET A 44 -14.21 -11.31 18.52
N ASP A 45 -14.97 -11.40 19.61
CA ASP A 45 -14.57 -12.12 20.82
C ASP A 45 -14.27 -13.60 20.54
N ALA A 46 -15.05 -14.23 19.65
CA ALA A 46 -14.83 -15.62 19.25
C ALA A 46 -13.54 -15.80 18.44
N VAL A 47 -13.21 -14.83 17.58
CA VAL A 47 -11.97 -14.83 16.79
C VAL A 47 -10.75 -14.62 17.68
N LEU A 48 -10.86 -13.74 18.68
CA LEU A 48 -9.78 -13.46 19.62
C LEU A 48 -9.53 -14.63 20.57
N ALA A 49 -10.58 -15.34 21.00
CA ALA A 49 -10.45 -16.54 21.82
C ALA A 49 -9.71 -17.66 21.08
N ASP A 50 -9.97 -17.83 19.78
CA ASP A 50 -9.27 -18.80 18.92
C ASP A 50 -7.82 -18.38 18.65
N ALA A 51 -7.59 -17.09 18.37
CA ALA A 51 -6.25 -16.56 18.15
C ALA A 51 -5.31 -16.75 19.36
N ALA A 52 -5.85 -16.74 20.58
CA ALA A 52 -5.06 -17.03 21.79
C ALA A 52 -4.52 -18.48 21.83
N GLN A 53 -5.14 -19.41 21.09
CA GLN A 53 -4.71 -20.80 20.97
C GLN A 53 -3.69 -21.01 19.85
N VAL A 54 -3.67 -20.14 18.84
CA VAL A 54 -2.70 -20.17 17.75
C VAL A 54 -1.39 -19.54 18.22
N GLN A 55 -0.62 -20.31 19.00
CA GLN A 55 0.75 -19.95 19.31
C GLN A 55 1.65 -20.40 18.16
N THR A 56 2.55 -19.52 17.75
CA THR A 56 3.58 -19.87 16.78
C THR A 56 4.47 -20.93 17.41
N ASP A 57 4.79 -22.02 16.69
CA ASP A 57 5.70 -23.02 17.21
C ASP A 57 7.10 -22.42 17.47
N ASP A 58 7.86 -23.04 18.39
CA ASP A 58 9.19 -22.56 18.79
C ASP A 58 10.14 -22.45 17.59
N GLU A 59 9.98 -23.32 16.60
CA GLU A 59 10.77 -23.32 15.36
C GLU A 59 10.54 -22.04 14.54
N THR A 60 9.28 -21.62 14.39
CA THR A 60 8.88 -20.42 13.68
C THR A 60 9.34 -19.18 14.44
N GLY A 61 9.22 -19.18 15.77
CA GLY A 61 9.79 -18.15 16.63
C GLY A 61 11.30 -17.98 16.42
N ALA A 62 12.05 -19.09 16.44
CA ALA A 62 13.50 -19.08 16.21
C ALA A 62 13.87 -18.59 14.80
N ARG A 63 13.13 -19.01 13.77
CA ARG A 63 13.32 -18.53 12.38
C ARG A 63 13.11 -17.03 12.25
N LEU A 64 12.05 -16.49 12.86
CA LEU A 64 11.78 -15.05 12.86
C LEU A 64 12.87 -14.27 13.58
N ALA A 65 13.33 -14.75 14.74
CA ALA A 65 14.43 -14.14 15.48
C ALA A 65 15.73 -14.08 14.65
N ALA A 66 16.10 -15.18 13.99
CA ALA A 66 17.28 -15.23 13.12
C ALA A 66 17.19 -14.28 11.91
N ARG A 67 15.99 -14.17 11.32
CA ARG A 67 15.73 -13.21 10.23
C ARG A 67 15.84 -11.77 10.71
N ALA A 68 15.25 -11.45 11.86
CA ALA A 68 15.33 -10.13 12.46
C ALA A 68 16.79 -9.72 12.72
N GLU A 69 17.61 -10.62 13.25
CA GLU A 69 19.02 -10.32 13.48
C GLU A 69 19.79 -10.08 12.19
N THR A 70 19.51 -10.87 11.14
CA THR A 70 20.10 -10.65 9.82
C THR A 70 19.72 -9.30 9.24
N LEU A 71 18.46 -8.88 9.37
CA LEU A 71 18.00 -7.57 8.92
C LEU A 71 18.68 -6.44 9.70
N ARG A 72 18.82 -6.55 11.01
CA ARG A 72 19.53 -5.57 11.84
C ARG A 72 21.00 -5.44 11.44
N ARG A 73 21.68 -6.56 11.14
CA ARG A 73 23.05 -6.53 10.61
C ARG A 73 23.14 -5.80 9.26
N ARG A 74 22.23 -6.10 8.34
CA ARG A 74 22.16 -5.42 7.03
C ARG A 74 21.88 -3.93 7.16
N ALA A 75 20.94 -3.54 8.02
CA ALA A 75 20.64 -2.14 8.29
C ALA A 75 21.85 -1.39 8.83
N ARG A 76 22.61 -1.99 9.76
CA ARG A 76 23.86 -1.41 10.27
C ARG A 76 24.90 -1.23 9.15
N ALA A 77 25.03 -2.20 8.25
CA ALA A 77 25.93 -2.07 7.10
C ALA A 77 25.49 -0.97 6.12
N LEU A 78 24.18 -0.85 5.86
CA LEU A 78 23.61 0.16 4.97
C LEU A 78 23.61 1.57 5.56
N GLY A 79 23.64 1.70 6.89
CA GLY A 79 23.70 2.99 7.58
C GLY A 79 25.07 3.69 7.52
N GLY A 80 26.07 3.06 6.91
CA GLY A 80 27.40 3.65 6.71
C GLY A 80 27.41 4.74 5.63
N PRO A 81 28.41 5.64 5.64
CA PRO A 81 28.58 6.63 4.58
C PRO A 81 28.83 5.93 3.23
N VAL A 82 27.97 6.20 2.24
CA VAL A 82 28.04 5.63 0.89
C VAL A 82 29.25 6.16 0.11
N LEU A 83 29.63 7.41 0.38
CA LEU A 83 30.81 8.04 -0.22
C LEU A 83 31.96 8.07 0.77
N THR A 84 33.16 7.77 0.30
CA THR A 84 34.38 8.06 1.05
C THR A 84 34.52 9.56 1.28
N ARG A 85 35.32 9.95 2.29
CA ARG A 85 35.55 11.38 2.60
C ARG A 85 36.11 12.15 1.41
N THR A 86 36.97 11.52 0.61
CA THR A 86 37.59 12.10 -0.58
C THR A 86 36.58 12.26 -1.71
N GLU A 87 35.74 11.27 -1.98
CA GLU A 87 34.65 11.37 -2.98
C GLU A 87 33.64 12.43 -2.60
N ARG A 88 33.21 12.47 -1.34
CA ARG A 88 32.30 13.50 -0.84
C ARG A 88 32.87 14.91 -1.03
N ARG A 89 34.16 15.09 -0.73
CA ARG A 89 34.86 16.37 -0.91
C ARG A 89 34.94 16.77 -2.39
N ARG A 90 35.23 15.82 -3.29
CA ARG A 90 35.22 16.08 -4.75
C ARG A 90 33.85 16.48 -5.25
N LEU A 91 32.79 15.83 -4.77
CA LEU A 91 31.41 16.15 -5.16
C LEU A 91 31.02 17.56 -4.69
N LEU A 92 31.31 17.90 -3.44
CA LEU A 92 31.03 19.24 -2.89
C LEU A 92 31.77 20.35 -3.63
N ASP A 93 33.04 20.10 -3.95
CA ASP A 93 33.88 21.00 -4.72
C ASP A 93 33.35 21.21 -6.15
N ALA A 94 32.88 20.13 -6.80
CA ALA A 94 32.20 20.22 -8.09
C ALA A 94 30.89 21.03 -8.02
N VAL A 95 30.07 20.80 -6.98
CA VAL A 95 28.84 21.59 -6.76
C VAL A 95 29.18 23.07 -6.59
N SER A 96 30.19 23.42 -5.80
CA SER A 96 30.57 24.83 -5.60
C SER A 96 31.07 25.53 -6.87
N ARG A 97 31.72 24.80 -7.79
CA ARG A 97 32.17 25.36 -9.07
C ARG A 97 31.04 25.63 -10.05
N HIS A 98 29.95 24.86 -9.98
CA HIS A 98 28.82 24.94 -10.91
C HIS A 98 27.58 25.62 -10.30
N ALA A 99 27.67 26.13 -9.07
CA ALA A 99 26.60 26.88 -8.41
C ALA A 99 26.63 28.39 -8.73
N LEU A 100 27.37 28.80 -9.77
CA LEU A 100 27.44 30.16 -10.30
C LEU A 100 26.66 30.29 -11.60
#